data_AF-A0A3E0PVR5-F1
#
_entry.id   AF-A0A3E0PVR5-F1
#
_cell.length_a   1.000
_cell.length_b   1.000
_cell.length_c   1.000
_cell.angle_alpha   90.00
_cell.angle_beta   90.00
_cell.angle_gamma   90.00
#
_symmetry.space_group_name_H-M   'P 1'
#
loop_
_entity.id
_entity.type
_entity.pdbx_description
1 polymer ?
#
loop_
_entity_poly.entity_id
_entity_poly.type
_entity_poly.pdbx_seq_one_letter_code
_entity_poly.pdbx_strand_id
1 'polypeptide(L)'
;PQHPGLQADLGFARFYAGEYADALNAFAAAAELDPNAKFLEPWQAAALVALDRTEQAAEDFAETREKPPAERDWYDMLVLRVLGDVDDNTLLSAISGANAAQEDAQKCEAYYFIGLSHTLAGNAPDAEAFYRQALQSKSNYLAAYRGAQFAVGEFTSTTER
;
A
#
# COMPACT_ATOMS: atom_id res chain seq x y z
N PRO A 1 3.53 -10.95 -23.95
CA PRO A 1 3.53 -11.20 -22.49
C PRO A 1 2.31 -10.55 -21.82
N GLN A 2 1.26 -11.33 -21.59
CA GLN A 2 -0.05 -10.88 -21.06
C GLN A 2 -0.38 -11.65 -19.76
N HIS A 3 0.54 -11.65 -18.79
CA HIS A 3 0.29 -12.27 -17.49
C HIS A 3 0.05 -11.19 -16.44
N PRO A 4 -1.14 -11.14 -15.79
CA PRO A 4 -1.49 -10.10 -14.82
C PRO A 4 -0.50 -10.02 -13.66
N GLY A 5 -0.08 -11.18 -13.13
CA GLY A 5 0.90 -11.23 -12.04
C GLY A 5 2.26 -10.60 -12.37
N LEU A 6 2.74 -10.76 -13.61
CA LEU A 6 4.01 -10.14 -14.03
C LEU A 6 3.89 -8.61 -14.16
N GLN A 7 2.71 -8.11 -14.57
CA GLN A 7 2.44 -6.67 -14.61
C GLN A 7 2.34 -6.09 -13.20
N ALA A 8 1.70 -6.80 -12.27
CA ALA A 8 1.64 -6.42 -10.86
C ALA A 8 3.05 -6.37 -10.24
N ASP A 9 3.87 -7.41 -10.43
CA ASP A 9 5.25 -7.45 -9.92
C ASP A 9 6.13 -6.33 -10.50
N LEU A 10 5.97 -6.02 -11.80
CA LEU A 10 6.63 -4.86 -12.42
C LEU A 10 6.17 -3.54 -11.78
N GLY A 11 4.88 -3.39 -11.54
CA GLY A 11 4.32 -2.22 -10.86
C GLY A 11 4.89 -2.05 -9.45
N PHE A 12 4.97 -3.13 -8.67
CA PHE A 12 5.58 -3.10 -7.34
C PHE A 12 7.06 -2.70 -7.40
N ALA A 13 7.84 -3.28 -8.32
CA ALA A 13 9.26 -2.95 -8.47
C ALA A 13 9.47 -1.46 -8.79
N ARG A 14 8.69 -0.92 -9.73
CA ARG A 14 8.71 0.50 -10.09
C ARG A 14 8.27 1.40 -8.94
N PHE A 15 7.26 0.96 -8.19
CA PHE A 15 6.78 1.68 -7.01
C PHE A 15 7.89 1.82 -5.96
N TYR A 16 8.61 0.74 -5.65
CA TYR A 16 9.73 0.79 -4.70
C TYR A 16 10.85 1.71 -5.18
N ALA A 17 11.11 1.74 -6.48
CA ALA A 17 12.11 2.64 -7.08
C ALA A 17 11.68 4.13 -7.10
N GLY A 18 10.46 4.47 -6.66
CA GLY A 18 9.92 5.83 -6.73
C GLY A 18 9.41 6.22 -8.12
N GLU A 19 9.36 5.28 -9.06
CA GLU A 19 8.87 5.47 -10.43
C GLU A 19 7.33 5.38 -10.48
N TYR A 20 6.64 6.21 -9.69
CA TYR A 20 5.20 6.06 -9.43
C TYR A 20 4.31 6.12 -10.68
N ALA A 21 4.65 6.96 -11.67
CA ALA A 21 3.90 7.05 -12.92
C ALA A 21 4.00 5.75 -13.74
N ASP A 22 5.19 5.15 -13.80
CA ASP A 22 5.42 3.88 -14.48
C ASP A 22 4.84 2.70 -13.71
N ALA A 23 4.78 2.80 -12.37
CA ALA A 23 4.07 1.85 -11.52
C ALA A 23 2.57 1.85 -11.81
N LEU A 24 1.94 3.03 -11.90
CA LEU A 24 0.52 3.18 -12.26
C LEU A 24 0.20 2.52 -13.62
N ASN A 25 1.04 2.74 -14.63
CA ASN A 25 0.88 2.11 -15.94
C ASN A 25 0.90 0.57 -15.85
N ALA A 26 1.81 0.02 -15.04
CA ALA A 26 1.93 -1.42 -14.87
C ALA A 26 0.76 -2.00 -14.04
N PHE A 27 0.30 -1.30 -12.99
CA PHE A 27 -0.88 -1.70 -12.24
C PHE A 27 -2.15 -1.65 -13.08
N ALA A 28 -2.33 -0.62 -13.92
CA ALA A 28 -3.45 -0.54 -14.86
C ALA A 28 -3.44 -1.73 -15.83
N ALA A 29 -2.29 -2.05 -16.41
CA ALA A 29 -2.16 -3.23 -17.28
C ALA A 29 -2.44 -4.56 -16.55
N ALA A 30 -2.12 -4.65 -15.25
CA ALA A 30 -2.46 -5.83 -14.44
C ALA A 30 -3.97 -5.94 -14.19
N ALA A 31 -4.62 -4.83 -13.85
CA ALA A 31 -6.07 -4.76 -13.59
C ALA A 31 -6.91 -5.00 -14.85
N GLU A 32 -6.45 -4.56 -16.03
CA GLU A 32 -7.09 -4.88 -17.31
C GLU A 32 -7.10 -6.39 -17.60
N LEU A 33 -6.09 -7.11 -17.12
CA LEU A 33 -5.93 -8.55 -17.34
C LEU A 33 -6.59 -9.41 -16.24
N ASP A 34 -6.78 -8.87 -15.04
CA ASP A 34 -7.42 -9.54 -13.91
C ASP A 34 -8.44 -8.61 -13.22
N PRO A 35 -9.76 -8.84 -13.46
CA PRO A 35 -10.83 -8.08 -12.81
C PRO A 35 -10.86 -8.21 -11.27
N ASN A 36 -10.13 -9.16 -10.68
CA ASN A 36 -10.06 -9.36 -9.23
C ASN A 36 -8.80 -8.72 -8.61
N ALA A 37 -8.07 -7.89 -9.34
CA ALA A 37 -6.83 -7.26 -8.88
C ALA A 37 -7.04 -6.10 -7.88
N LYS A 38 -8.12 -6.13 -7.08
CA LYS A 38 -8.46 -5.11 -6.07
C LYS A 38 -7.33 -4.84 -5.08
N PHE A 39 -6.49 -5.84 -4.80
CA PHE A 39 -5.30 -5.68 -3.96
C PHE A 39 -4.28 -4.64 -4.47
N LEU A 40 -4.39 -4.20 -5.74
CA LEU A 40 -3.56 -3.15 -6.34
C LEU A 40 -4.08 -1.72 -6.05
N GLU A 41 -5.37 -1.56 -5.74
CA GLU A 41 -6.00 -0.26 -5.50
C GLU A 41 -5.25 0.61 -4.47
N PRO A 42 -4.85 0.10 -3.27
CA PRO A 42 -4.12 0.94 -2.31
C PRO A 42 -2.73 1.38 -2.83
N TRP A 43 -2.11 0.59 -3.71
CA TRP A 43 -0.85 0.95 -4.35
C TRP A 43 -1.04 2.03 -5.42
N GLN A 44 -2.12 1.95 -6.19
CA GLN A 44 -2.49 2.98 -7.16
C GLN A 44 -2.81 4.30 -6.45
N ALA A 45 -3.62 4.26 -5.40
CA ALA A 45 -3.89 5.41 -4.55
C ALA A 45 -2.60 6.04 -4.02
N ALA A 46 -1.68 5.21 -3.49
CA ALA A 46 -0.42 5.70 -2.93
C ALA A 46 0.50 6.30 -4.01
N ALA A 47 0.50 5.73 -5.22
CA ALA A 47 1.28 6.26 -6.33
C ALA A 47 0.73 7.61 -6.80
N LEU A 48 -0.59 7.79 -6.82
CA LEU A 48 -1.22 9.07 -7.15
C LEU A 48 -0.89 10.13 -6.08
N VAL A 49 -1.01 9.80 -4.80
CA VAL A 49 -0.64 10.70 -3.69
C VAL A 49 0.84 11.08 -3.78
N ALA A 50 1.74 10.13 -4.05
CA ALA A 50 3.17 10.40 -4.18
C ALA A 50 3.53 11.28 -5.40
N LEU A 51 2.66 11.32 -6.41
CA LEU A 51 2.76 12.20 -7.58
C LEU A 51 2.10 13.57 -7.37
N ASP A 52 1.64 13.88 -6.15
CA ASP A 52 0.85 15.08 -5.83
C ASP A 52 -0.47 15.17 -6.64
N ARG A 53 -1.04 14.01 -7.00
CA ARG A 53 -2.31 13.87 -7.74
C ARG A 53 -3.45 13.43 -6.81
N THR A 54 -3.51 14.04 -5.64
CA THR A 54 -4.50 13.68 -4.60
C THR A 54 -5.94 13.94 -5.05
N GLU A 55 -6.19 14.97 -5.85
CA GLU A 55 -7.52 15.23 -6.43
C GLU A 55 -7.94 14.12 -7.39
N GLN A 56 -7.04 13.66 -8.26
CA GLN A 56 -7.31 12.52 -9.13
C GLN A 56 -7.57 11.25 -8.32
N ALA A 57 -6.79 10.99 -7.27
CA ALA A 57 -7.00 9.83 -6.41
C ALA A 57 -8.37 9.90 -5.70
N ALA A 58 -8.83 11.10 -5.33
CA ALA A 58 -10.15 11.30 -4.75
C ALA A 58 -11.28 10.97 -5.73
N GLU A 59 -11.11 11.28 -7.01
CA GLU A 59 -12.06 10.96 -8.08
C GLU A 59 -12.04 9.46 -8.41
N ASP A 60 -10.85 8.89 -8.62
CA ASP A 60 -10.67 7.48 -8.99
C ASP A 60 -11.21 6.52 -7.90
N PHE A 61 -11.15 6.92 -6.63
CA PHE A 61 -11.63 6.14 -5.48
C PHE A 61 -12.88 6.73 -4.81
N ALA A 62 -13.67 7.53 -5.53
CA ALA A 62 -14.90 8.12 -5.00
C ALA A 62 -15.89 7.05 -4.49
N GLU A 63 -16.05 5.94 -5.24
CA GLU A 63 -16.93 4.85 -4.82
C GLU A 63 -16.50 4.22 -3.49
N THR A 64 -15.19 4.02 -3.28
CA THR A 64 -14.63 3.52 -2.01
C THR A 64 -14.93 4.48 -0.84
N ARG A 65 -14.86 5.79 -1.08
CA ARG A 65 -15.14 6.83 -0.08
C ARG A 65 -16.62 6.91 0.29
N GLU A 66 -17.49 6.78 -0.69
CA GLU A 66 -18.95 6.81 -0.51
C GLU A 66 -19.50 5.51 0.08
N LYS A 67 -18.75 4.41 -0.04
CA LYS A 67 -19.16 3.09 0.45
C LYS A 67 -19.47 3.11 1.95
N PRO A 68 -20.64 2.57 2.38
CA PRO A 68 -20.98 2.47 3.80
C PRO A 68 -19.94 1.66 4.58
N PRO A 69 -19.59 2.02 5.84
CA PRO A 69 -18.56 1.32 6.61
C PRO A 69 -18.77 -0.19 6.73
N ALA A 70 -20.02 -0.66 6.80
CA ALA A 70 -20.35 -2.08 6.91
C ALA A 70 -20.11 -2.89 5.63
N GLU A 71 -19.93 -2.23 4.49
CA GLU A 71 -19.71 -2.86 3.18
C GLU A 71 -18.24 -2.80 2.76
N ARG A 72 -17.42 -2.02 3.47
CA ARG A 72 -15.99 -1.86 3.18
C ARG A 72 -15.25 -3.16 3.46
N ASP A 73 -14.41 -3.56 2.51
CA ASP A 73 -13.46 -4.66 2.70
C ASP A 73 -12.10 -4.14 3.17
N TRP A 74 -11.14 -5.07 3.32
CA TRP A 74 -9.80 -4.75 3.78
C TRP A 74 -9.05 -3.78 2.84
N TYR A 75 -9.20 -3.93 1.53
CA TYR A 75 -8.51 -3.09 0.56
C TYR A 75 -9.12 -1.68 0.51
N ASP A 76 -10.45 -1.58 0.68
CA ASP A 76 -11.12 -0.29 0.87
C ASP A 76 -10.50 0.47 2.07
N MET A 77 -10.26 -0.22 3.19
CA MET A 77 -9.65 0.39 4.37
C MET A 77 -8.22 0.88 4.13
N LEU A 78 -7.42 0.14 3.36
CA LEU A 78 -6.07 0.57 2.98
C LEU A 78 -6.09 1.81 2.07
N VAL A 79 -6.97 1.84 1.07
CA VAL A 79 -7.16 3.00 0.18
C VAL A 79 -7.56 4.23 1.00
N LEU A 80 -8.58 4.11 1.86
CA LEU A 80 -9.04 5.21 2.71
C LEU A 80 -7.93 5.72 3.64
N ARG A 81 -7.08 4.82 4.15
CA ARG A 81 -5.95 5.23 4.98
C ARG A 81 -4.94 6.04 4.16
N VAL A 82 -4.57 5.57 2.97
CA VAL A 82 -3.62 6.26 2.08
C VAL A 82 -4.13 7.64 1.70
N LEU A 83 -5.44 7.77 1.44
CA LEU A 83 -6.07 9.04 1.07
C LEU A 83 -6.33 9.97 2.27
N GLY A 84 -6.06 9.51 3.50
CA GLY A 84 -6.23 10.29 4.73
C GLY A 84 -7.66 10.36 5.27
N ASP A 85 -8.57 9.53 4.76
CA ASP A 85 -9.98 9.49 5.18
C ASP A 85 -10.19 8.69 6.49
N VAL A 86 -9.25 7.81 6.83
CA VAL A 86 -9.19 7.12 8.12
C VAL A 86 -7.79 7.24 8.73
N ASP A 87 -7.72 7.27 10.06
CA ASP A 87 -6.46 7.34 10.80
C ASP A 87 -5.82 5.96 11.01
N ASP A 88 -4.59 5.96 11.55
CA ASP A 88 -3.82 4.74 11.85
C ASP A 88 -4.61 3.77 12.73
N ASN A 89 -5.26 4.28 13.77
CA ASN A 89 -6.00 3.48 14.75
C ASN A 89 -7.24 2.83 14.16
N THR A 90 -7.93 3.55 13.27
CA THR A 90 -9.12 3.05 12.56
C THR A 90 -8.72 1.92 11.62
N LEU A 91 -7.63 2.07 10.85
CA LEU A 91 -7.12 0.99 10.00
C LEU A 91 -6.70 -0.23 10.82
N LEU A 92 -5.93 -0.03 11.90
CA LEU A 92 -5.47 -1.13 12.76
C LEU A 92 -6.63 -1.88 13.43
N SER A 93 -7.71 -1.17 13.76
CA SER A 93 -8.92 -1.76 14.35
C SER A 93 -9.78 -2.53 13.33
N ALA A 94 -9.57 -2.31 12.03
CA ALA A 94 -10.27 -3.01 10.96
C ALA A 94 -9.64 -4.38 10.62
N ILE A 95 -8.47 -4.69 11.17
CA ILE A 95 -7.82 -5.99 11.03
C ILE A 95 -8.75 -7.07 11.62
N SER A 96 -9.14 -8.02 10.78
CA SER A 96 -10.21 -8.99 11.05
C SER A 96 -10.04 -10.30 10.28
N GLY A 97 -8.79 -10.65 9.93
CA GLY A 97 -8.47 -11.88 9.19
C GLY A 97 -9.10 -13.13 9.81
N ALA A 98 -9.65 -14.03 8.99
CA ALA A 98 -10.40 -15.19 9.49
C ALA A 98 -9.50 -16.26 10.15
N ASN A 99 -8.18 -16.13 10.03
CA ASN A 99 -7.19 -16.96 10.71
C ASN A 99 -5.91 -16.17 10.94
N ALA A 100 -4.98 -16.73 11.72
CA ALA A 100 -3.71 -16.10 12.07
C ALA A 100 -2.88 -15.66 10.84
N ALA A 101 -2.85 -16.46 9.77
CA ALA A 101 -2.09 -16.10 8.58
C ALA A 101 -2.70 -14.90 7.84
N GLN A 102 -4.03 -14.80 7.79
CA GLN A 102 -4.72 -13.64 7.23
C GLN A 102 -4.57 -12.40 8.12
N GLU A 103 -4.63 -12.56 9.44
CA GLU A 103 -4.38 -11.46 10.37
C GLU A 103 -2.94 -10.93 10.27
N ASP A 104 -1.95 -11.82 10.15
CA ASP A 104 -0.55 -11.46 9.94
C ASP A 104 -0.33 -10.75 8.60
N ALA A 105 -1.06 -11.15 7.55
CA ALA A 105 -1.04 -10.49 6.25
C ALA A 105 -1.59 -9.07 6.34
N GLN A 106 -2.76 -8.90 6.97
CA GLN A 106 -3.38 -7.59 7.18
C GLN A 106 -2.49 -6.69 8.06
N LYS A 107 -1.88 -7.22 9.14
CA LYS A 107 -0.90 -6.48 9.94
C LYS A 107 0.28 -6.02 9.10
N CYS A 108 0.81 -6.89 8.24
CA CYS A 108 1.92 -6.55 7.34
C CYS A 108 1.55 -5.37 6.43
N GLU A 109 0.40 -5.45 5.77
CA GLU A 109 -0.09 -4.40 4.87
C GLU A 109 -0.41 -3.12 5.62
N ALA A 110 -1.10 -3.20 6.75
CA ALA A 110 -1.47 -2.03 7.56
C ALA A 110 -0.24 -1.23 7.97
N TYR A 111 0.74 -1.90 8.58
CA TYR A 111 1.96 -1.25 9.02
C TYR A 111 2.79 -0.73 7.83
N TYR A 112 2.80 -1.42 6.70
CA TYR A 112 3.45 -0.90 5.49
C TYR A 112 2.79 0.40 4.99
N PHE A 113 1.47 0.41 4.82
CA PHE A 113 0.75 1.57 4.28
C PHE A 113 0.69 2.77 5.24
N ILE A 114 0.69 2.51 6.55
CA ILE A 114 0.88 3.55 7.57
C ILE A 114 2.29 4.16 7.44
N GLY A 115 3.33 3.32 7.41
CA GLY A 115 4.71 3.78 7.24
C GLY A 115 4.91 4.56 5.93
N LEU A 116 4.28 4.12 4.85
CA LEU A 116 4.27 4.81 3.56
C LEU A 116 3.61 6.18 3.64
N SER A 117 2.45 6.26 4.27
CA SER A 117 1.75 7.53 4.45
C SER A 117 2.58 8.53 5.27
N HIS A 118 3.24 8.08 6.34
CA HIS A 118 4.16 8.92 7.12
C HIS A 118 5.39 9.32 6.31
N THR A 119 5.92 8.45 5.44
CA THR A 119 7.02 8.78 4.53
C THR A 119 6.61 9.90 3.57
N LEU A 120 5.45 9.78 2.94
CA LEU A 120 4.93 10.77 1.99
C LEU A 120 4.61 12.12 2.66
N ALA A 121 4.24 12.10 3.95
CA ALA A 121 4.04 13.30 4.76
C ALA A 121 5.34 13.92 5.30
N GLY A 122 6.51 13.29 5.09
CA GLY A 122 7.80 13.75 5.60
C GLY A 122 8.12 13.38 7.06
N ASN A 123 7.30 12.52 7.69
CA ASN A 123 7.46 12.06 9.07
C ASN A 123 8.38 10.82 9.14
N ALA A 124 9.66 11.00 8.80
CA ALA A 124 10.62 9.91 8.63
C ALA A 124 10.82 8.99 9.88
N PRO A 125 10.94 9.50 11.12
CA PRO A 125 11.14 8.63 12.29
C PRO A 125 9.96 7.69 12.57
N ASP A 126 8.73 8.19 12.37
CA ASP A 126 7.52 7.39 12.58
C ASP A 126 7.37 6.34 11.47
N ALA A 127 7.72 6.68 10.24
CA ALA A 127 7.68 5.76 9.10
C ALA A 127 8.55 4.51 9.29
N GLU A 128 9.81 4.66 9.70
CA GLU A 128 10.73 3.51 9.88
C GLU A 128 10.19 2.50 10.91
N ALA A 129 9.64 2.99 12.02
CA ALA A 129 9.09 2.14 13.07
C ALA A 129 7.95 1.24 12.54
N PHE A 130 7.05 1.81 11.73
CA PHE A 130 5.96 1.07 11.13
C PHE A 130 6.45 0.04 10.09
N TYR A 131 7.41 0.39 9.23
CA TYR A 131 7.99 -0.60 8.32
C TYR A 131 8.64 -1.77 9.09
N ARG A 132 9.34 -1.49 10.19
CA ARG A 132 9.90 -2.55 11.04
C ARG A 132 8.83 -3.44 11.67
N GLN A 133 7.67 -2.89 12.01
CA GLN A 133 6.52 -3.68 12.46
C GLN A 133 5.96 -4.56 11.35
N ALA A 134 5.84 -4.05 10.11
CA ALA A 134 5.42 -4.85 8.96
C ALA A 134 6.31 -6.08 8.74
N LEU A 135 7.63 -5.93 8.98
CA LEU A 135 8.61 -7.01 8.85
C LEU A 135 8.49 -8.11 9.93
N GLN A 136 7.81 -7.85 11.05
CA GLN A 136 7.61 -8.88 12.09
C GLN A 136 6.66 -9.99 11.64
N SER A 137 5.77 -9.70 10.68
CA SER A 137 4.84 -10.67 10.09
C SER A 137 5.54 -11.81 9.32
N LYS A 138 6.79 -11.58 8.85
CA LYS A 138 7.54 -12.51 7.98
C LYS A 138 6.79 -12.94 6.70
N SER A 139 5.80 -12.17 6.27
CA SER A 139 4.97 -12.46 5.10
C SER A 139 5.68 -12.13 3.79
N ASN A 140 6.78 -12.83 3.49
CA ASN A 140 7.67 -12.58 2.34
C ASN A 140 7.00 -12.67 0.96
N TYR A 141 5.85 -13.36 0.88
CA TYR A 141 5.03 -13.45 -0.33
C TYR A 141 4.30 -12.13 -0.64
N LEU A 142 4.09 -11.26 0.35
CA LEU A 142 3.40 -9.98 0.18
C LEU A 142 4.32 -8.89 -0.37
N ALA A 143 3.77 -8.08 -1.27
CA ALA A 143 4.41 -6.87 -1.75
C ALA A 143 4.68 -5.88 -0.60
N ALA A 144 3.78 -5.76 0.38
CA ALA A 144 3.97 -4.91 1.56
C ALA A 144 5.23 -5.28 2.35
N TYR A 145 5.51 -6.58 2.53
CA TYR A 145 6.72 -7.04 3.21
C TYR A 145 7.98 -6.64 2.44
N ARG A 146 8.02 -6.89 1.12
CA ARG A 146 9.17 -6.53 0.28
C ARG A 146 9.39 -5.02 0.22
N GLY A 147 8.30 -4.24 0.15
CA GLY A 147 8.34 -2.78 0.21
C GLY A 147 8.87 -2.27 1.55
N ALA A 148 8.46 -2.88 2.67
CA ALA A 148 8.99 -2.52 3.99
C ALA A 148 10.51 -2.84 4.11
N GLN A 149 10.97 -3.95 3.52
CA GLN A 149 12.41 -4.27 3.50
C GLN A 149 13.20 -3.22 2.71
N PHE A 150 12.69 -2.84 1.55
CA PHE A 150 13.30 -1.79 0.71
C PHE A 150 13.39 -0.46 1.46
N ALA A 151 12.26 -0.01 2.05
CA ALA A 151 12.20 1.25 2.78
C ALA A 151 13.16 1.29 3.98
N VAL A 152 13.23 0.21 4.78
CA VAL A 152 14.19 0.13 5.91
C VAL A 152 15.64 0.18 5.42
N GLY A 153 15.95 -0.44 4.27
CA GLY A 153 17.27 -0.34 3.65
C GLY A 153 17.68 1.10 3.33
N GLU A 154 16.77 1.90 2.78
CA GLU A 154 17.00 3.32 2.47
C GLU A 154 17.30 4.14 3.74
N PHE A 155 16.55 3.92 4.83
CA PHE A 155 16.81 4.59 6.13
C PHE A 155 18.20 4.26 6.71
N THR A 156 18.61 2.99 6.63
CA THR A 156 19.95 2.58 7.10
C THR A 156 21.06 3.23 6.29
N SER A 157 20.91 3.30 4.97
CA SER A 157 21.92 3.89 4.07
C SER A 157 22.08 5.41 4.22
N THR A 158 21.04 6.09 4.72
CA THR A 158 21.03 7.55 4.94
C THR A 158 21.70 7.92 6.26
N THR A 159 21.66 7.04 7.26
CA THR A 159 22.28 7.28 8.58
C THR A 159 23.80 7.09 8.56
N GLU A 160 24.34 6.39 7.56
CA GLU A 160 25.77 6.08 7.42
C GLU A 160 26.56 7.08 6.53
N ARG A 161 25.92 8.15 6.02
CA ARG A 161 26.57 9.22 5.25
C ARG A 161 26.77 10.49 6.08
#